data_AF-K0BCY1-F1
#
_entry.id   AF-K0BCY1-F1
#
_cell.length_a   1.000
_cell.length_b   1.000
_cell.length_c   1.000
_cell.angle_alpha   90.00
_cell.angle_beta   90.00
_cell.angle_gamma   90.00
#
_symmetry.space_group_name_H-M   'P 1'
#
loop_
_entity.id
_entity.type
_entity.pdbx_description
1 polymer ?
#
loop_
_entity_poly.entity_id
_entity_poly.type
_entity_poly.pdbx_seq_one_letter_code
_entity_poly.pdbx_strand_id
1 'polypeptide(L)'
;MLPDKCSVKEEGKACVNPPEFIISIVSGDDEYMVGLTCQKHKQIVSGKIGILQNEGKMHDGKVSFSPVKAVGTDCVHGDSDDFVQIDMNRSKN
;
A
#
# COMPACT_ATOMS: atom_id res chain seq x y z
N MET A 1 -1.97 -5.35 9.11
CA MET A 1 -2.56 -4.00 9.09
C MET A 1 -1.58 -3.04 8.44
N LEU A 2 -2.05 -2.10 7.63
CA LEU A 2 -1.22 -1.01 7.10
C LEU A 2 -0.98 0.03 8.20
N PRO A 3 0.18 0.70 8.24
CA PRO A 3 0.45 1.76 9.19
C PRO A 3 -0.49 2.96 8.99
N ASP A 4 -0.85 3.62 10.10
CA ASP A 4 -1.72 4.80 10.09
C ASP A 4 -1.08 6.05 9.46
N LYS A 5 0.24 6.02 9.22
CA LYS A 5 1.01 7.18 8.76
C LYS A 5 1.92 6.84 7.60
N CYS A 6 2.03 7.79 6.68
CA CYS A 6 3.00 7.79 5.59
C CYS A 6 4.44 7.60 6.12
N SER A 7 5.27 6.84 5.39
CA SER A 7 6.63 6.52 5.81
C SER A 7 7.65 7.65 5.60
N VAL A 8 7.22 8.79 5.06
CA VAL A 8 8.10 9.90 4.67
C VAL A 8 8.34 10.87 5.84
N LYS A 9 9.59 11.29 5.99
CA LYS A 9 10.00 12.42 6.85
C LYS A 9 10.42 13.60 5.98
N GLU A 10 9.88 14.77 6.29
CA GLU A 10 10.21 16.05 5.66
C GLU A 10 10.72 16.99 6.74
N GLU A 11 11.90 17.59 6.55
CA GLU A 11 12.54 18.50 7.52
C GLU A 11 12.65 17.92 8.94
N GLY A 12 12.90 16.61 9.03
CA GLY A 12 12.99 15.88 10.31
C GLY A 12 11.65 15.56 10.97
N LYS A 13 10.53 16.06 10.44
CA LYS A 13 9.18 15.77 10.94
C LYS A 13 8.57 14.59 10.20
N ALA A 14 8.00 13.65 10.94
CA ALA A 14 7.26 12.55 10.35
C ALA A 14 5.94 13.04 9.75
N CYS A 15 5.61 12.55 8.56
CA CYS A 15 4.31 12.82 7.96
C CYS A 15 3.20 12.23 8.85
N VAL A 16 2.13 13.01 9.07
CA VAL A 16 0.96 12.60 9.86
C VAL A 16 -0.20 12.12 9.00
N ASN A 17 -0.10 12.24 7.67
CA ASN A 17 -1.16 11.82 6.76
C ASN A 17 -1.16 10.29 6.61
N PRO A 18 -2.34 9.67 6.49
CA PRO A 18 -2.44 8.25 6.19
C PRO A 18 -1.84 7.93 4.82
N PRO A 19 -1.34 6.71 4.61
CA PRO A 19 -0.88 6.28 3.30
C PRO A 19 -2.06 6.07 2.34
N GLU A 20 -1.88 6.53 1.11
CA GLU A 20 -2.88 6.41 0.03
C GLU A 20 -2.35 5.55 -1.12
N PHE A 21 -1.04 5.34 -1.19
CA PHE A 21 -0.38 4.59 -2.23
C PHE A 21 0.66 3.63 -1.66
N ILE A 22 0.67 2.42 -2.19
CA ILE A 22 1.77 1.47 -2.11
C ILE A 22 2.74 1.82 -3.24
N ILE A 23 4.01 1.96 -2.88
CA ILE A 23 5.11 2.14 -3.81
C ILE A 23 5.85 0.82 -3.88
N SER A 24 6.13 0.32 -5.07
CA SER A 24 7.09 -0.77 -5.25
C SER A 24 8.17 -0.42 -6.25
N ILE A 25 9.37 -0.94 -6.03
CA ILE A 25 10.47 -0.91 -7.00
C ILE A 25 10.49 -2.27 -7.66
N VAL A 26 10.10 -2.31 -8.93
CA VAL A 26 10.07 -3.54 -9.73
C VAL A 26 11.38 -3.65 -10.50
N SER A 27 12.10 -4.76 -10.35
CA SER A 27 13.30 -5.07 -11.13
C SER A 27 13.18 -6.46 -11.72
N GLY A 28 13.18 -6.54 -13.05
CA GLY A 28 12.82 -7.78 -13.75
C GLY A 28 11.39 -8.20 -13.41
N ASP A 29 11.24 -9.44 -12.93
CA ASP A 29 9.97 -10.04 -12.50
C ASP A 29 9.75 -9.96 -10.97
N ASP A 30 10.69 -9.36 -10.22
CA ASP A 30 10.66 -9.31 -8.77
C ASP A 30 10.34 -7.91 -8.23
N GLU A 31 9.67 -7.87 -7.06
CA GLU A 31 9.49 -6.66 -6.27
C GLU A 31 10.63 -6.52 -5.25
N TYR A 32 11.53 -5.58 -5.49
CA TYR A 32 12.73 -5.37 -4.70
C TYR A 32 12.44 -4.66 -3.36
N MET A 33 11.53 -3.69 -3.37
CA MET A 33 11.19 -2.91 -2.19
C MET A 33 9.74 -2.46 -2.26
N VAL A 34 9.07 -2.44 -1.11
CA VAL A 34 7.71 -1.91 -0.94
C VAL A 34 7.72 -0.81 0.12
N GLY A 35 7.03 0.29 -0.17
CA GLY A 35 6.86 1.42 0.72
C GLY A 35 5.45 2.00 0.65
N LEU A 36 5.14 2.93 1.55
CA LEU A 36 3.83 3.55 1.64
C LEU A 36 3.96 5.06 1.67
N THR A 37 3.13 5.74 0.87
CA THR A 37 3.14 7.21 0.78
C THR A 37 1.74 7.79 0.72
N CYS A 38 1.59 9.04 1.15
CA CYS A 38 0.40 9.83 0.89
C CYS A 38 0.52 10.59 -0.43
N GLN A 39 -0.58 11.13 -0.94
CA GLN A 39 -0.60 11.83 -2.23
C GLN A 39 0.39 12.99 -2.31
N LYS A 40 0.54 13.76 -1.21
CA LYS A 40 1.47 14.88 -1.13
C LYS A 40 2.93 14.47 -1.33
N HIS A 41 3.33 13.31 -0.78
CA HIS A 41 4.72 12.86 -0.83
C HIS A 41 5.03 11.93 -2.01
N LYS A 42 4.05 11.62 -2.87
CA LYS A 42 4.23 10.74 -4.04
C LYS A 42 5.39 11.19 -4.94
N GLN A 43 5.41 12.46 -5.31
CA GLN A 43 6.42 13.02 -6.22
C GLN A 43 7.81 13.08 -5.57
N ILE A 44 7.86 13.45 -4.28
CA ILE A 44 9.11 13.53 -3.52
C ILE A 44 9.76 12.15 -3.41
N VAL A 45 8.98 11.11 -3.13
CA VAL A 45 9.51 9.74 -3.06
C VAL A 45 9.96 9.26 -4.43
N SER A 46 9.18 9.50 -5.50
CA SER A 46 9.57 9.13 -6.86
C SER A 46 10.90 9.76 -7.27
N GLY A 47 11.08 11.06 -6.99
CA GLY A 47 12.33 11.77 -7.27
C GLY A 47 13.51 11.23 -6.46
N LYS A 48 13.32 10.99 -5.15
CA LYS A 48 14.38 10.44 -4.30
C LYS A 48 14.81 9.05 -4.73
N ILE A 49 13.87 8.16 -5.08
CA ILE A 49 14.20 6.82 -5.58
C ILE A 49 15.02 6.95 -6.87
N GLY A 50 14.60 7.80 -7.81
CA GLY A 50 15.34 8.02 -9.05
C GLY A 50 16.77 8.49 -8.82
N ILE A 51 16.99 9.42 -7.88
CA ILE A 51 18.34 9.89 -7.51
C ILE A 51 19.16 8.73 -6.91
N LEU A 52 18.59 7.96 -5.99
CA LEU A 52 19.30 6.86 -5.32
C LEU A 52 19.68 5.74 -6.30
N GLN A 53 18.84 5.45 -7.30
CA GLN A 53 19.15 4.52 -8.38
C GLN A 53 20.29 5.06 -9.24
N ASN A 54 20.24 6.34 -9.63
CA ASN A 54 21.28 6.98 -10.43
C ASN A 54 22.65 7.02 -9.72
N GLU A 55 22.65 7.23 -8.41
CA GLU A 55 23.85 7.19 -7.57
C GLU A 55 24.35 5.77 -7.27
N GLY A 56 23.66 4.72 -7.75
CA GLY A 56 24.00 3.32 -7.47
C GLY A 56 23.79 2.89 -6.01
N LYS A 57 23.05 3.67 -5.22
CA LYS A 57 22.73 3.38 -3.82
C LYS A 57 21.49 2.50 -3.67
N MET A 58 20.69 2.36 -4.73
CA MET A 58 19.55 1.47 -4.82
C MET A 58 19.59 0.71 -6.14
N HIS A 59 18.99 -0.47 -6.16
CA HIS A 59 18.89 -1.30 -7.36
C HIS A 59 18.05 -0.59 -8.44
N ASP A 60 18.53 -0.63 -9.68
CA ASP A 60 17.80 -0.12 -10.83
C ASP A 60 16.48 -0.86 -10.99
N GLY A 61 15.40 -0.12 -11.21
CA GLY A 61 14.06 -0.69 -11.28
C GLY A 61 13.02 0.39 -11.53
N LYS A 62 11.85 -0.03 -12.01
CA LYS A 62 10.73 0.88 -12.27
C LYS A 62 9.94 1.10 -10.99
N VAL A 63 9.71 2.36 -10.66
CA VAL A 63 8.82 2.73 -9.55
C VAL A 63 7.36 2.55 -9.99
N SER A 64 6.64 1.69 -9.28
CA SER A 64 5.21 1.47 -9.44
C SER A 64 4.44 2.11 -8.28
N PHE A 65 3.25 2.64 -8.58
CA PHE A 65 2.36 3.25 -7.58
C PHE A 65 0.97 2.64 -7.69
N SER A 66 0.55 1.94 -6.65
CA SER A 66 -0.77 1.30 -6.54
C SER A 66 -1.58 1.98 -5.44
N PRO A 67 -2.83 2.42 -5.70
CA PRO A 67 -3.67 3.00 -4.67
C PRO A 67 -3.99 1.97 -3.59
N VAL A 68 -3.97 2.39 -2.33
CA VAL A 68 -4.40 1.57 -1.20
C VAL A 68 -5.93 1.49 -1.22
N LYS A 69 -6.45 0.27 -1.22
CA LYS A 69 -7.88 0.01 -1.02
C LYS A 69 -8.07 -0.70 0.31
N ALA A 70 -8.81 -0.07 1.22
CA ALA A 70 -9.26 -0.75 2.43
C ALA A 70 -10.27 -1.82 2.04
N VAL A 71 -9.98 -3.08 2.37
CA VAL A 71 -10.92 -4.19 2.21
C VAL A 71 -11.22 -4.70 3.62
N GLY A 72 -12.47 -4.55 4.03
CA GLY A 72 -13.01 -5.23 5.20
C GLY A 72 -13.50 -6.59 4.78
N THR A 73 -12.99 -7.65 5.40
CA THR A 73 -13.52 -9.00 5.25
C THR A 73 -13.99 -9.47 6.61
N ASP A 74 -15.20 -10.00 6.69
CA ASP A 74 -15.64 -10.74 7.85
C ASP A 74 -14.84 -12.05 7.96
N CYS A 75 -14.41 -12.37 9.17
CA CYS A 75 -13.77 -13.65 9.45
C CYS A 75 -14.85 -14.73 9.48
N VAL A 76 -14.98 -15.48 8.37
CA VAL A 76 -15.84 -16.66 8.30
C VAL A 76 -15.06 -17.89 8.78
N HIS A 77 -15.62 -18.64 9.73
CA HIS A 77 -14.97 -19.81 10.31
C HIS A 77 -15.17 -21.06 9.44
N GLY A 78 -16.20 -21.05 8.57
CA GLY A 78 -16.46 -22.12 7.59
C GLY A 78 -17.17 -23.34 8.16
N ASP A 79 -17.75 -23.24 9.37
CA ASP A 79 -18.63 -24.25 9.96
C ASP A 79 -20.10 -24.00 9.58
N SER A 80 -20.96 -25.01 9.77
CA SER A 80 -22.43 -24.95 9.64
C SER A 80 -23.10 -23.68 10.17
N ASP A 81 -22.58 -23.05 11.23
CA ASP A 81 -23.13 -21.80 11.79
C ASP A 81 -22.96 -20.58 10.85
N ASP A 82 -21.87 -20.53 10.06
CA ASP A 82 -21.57 -19.45 9.10
C ASP A 82 -22.50 -19.50 7.86
N PHE A 83 -23.00 -20.68 7.50
CA PHE A 83 -23.86 -20.86 6.32
C PHE A 83 -25.26 -20.27 6.49
N VAL A 84 -25.75 -20.14 7.72
CA VAL A 84 -27.13 -19.69 8.01
C VAL A 84 -27.33 -18.21 7.67
N GLN A 85 -26.28 -17.38 7.75
CA GLN A 85 -26.39 -15.93 7.52
C GLN A 85 -26.41 -15.52 6.05
N ILE A 86 -25.90 -16.35 5.13
CA ILE A 86 -25.78 -15.96 3.71
C ILE A 86 -27.14 -16.00 2.99
N ASP A 87 -28.04 -16.90 3.41
CA ASP A 87 -29.36 -17.07 2.78
C ASP A 87 -30.43 -16.05 3.23
N MET A 88 -30.25 -15.38 4.38
CA MET A 88 -31.26 -14.42 4.88
C MET A 88 -31.21 -13.03 4.23
N ASN A 89 -30.10 -12.66 3.58
CA ASN A 89 -29.96 -11.33 2.95
C ASN A 89 -30.38 -11.28 1.47
N ARG A 90 -30.87 -12.39 0.90
CA ARG A 90 -31.30 -12.45 -0.51
C ARG A 90 -32.79 -12.14 -0.74
N SER A 91 -33.56 -11.87 0.32
CA SER A 91 -35.02 -11.70 0.26
C SER A 91 -35.54 -10.27 0.40
N LYS A 92 -34.72 -9.24 0.19
CA LYS A 92 -35.21 -7.86 0.02
C LYS A 92 -34.75 -7.27 -1.31
N ASN A 93 -35.45 -7.64 -2.38
CA ASN A 93 -35.59 -6.80 -3.56
C ASN A 93 -37.01 -6.94 -4.11
#